data_AF-A0A842Y4J7-F1
#
_entry.id   AF-A0A842Y4J7-F1
#
_cell.length_a   1.000
_cell.length_b   1.000
_cell.length_c   1.000
_cell.angle_alpha   90.00
_cell.angle_beta   90.00
_cell.angle_gamma   90.00
#
_symmetry.space_group_name_H-M   'P 1'
#
loop_
_entity.id
_entity.type
_entity.pdbx_description
1 polymer ?
#
loop_
_entity_poly.entity_id
_entity_poly.type
_entity_poly.pdbx_seq_one_letter_code
_entity_poly.pdbx_strand_id
1 'polypeptide(L)'
;HRDLTHKYLLSATEQSCQILEVGFRICNALGSKLFVIETPRSFNPNTSVQDIRNLLSSVSSNDIRLVWEIRWGAPGNELIRLMQDFNMVHCVDLSRETGPAFRSDILYSRLFGHGQHNLYQFDDEELLKIDNSVQASCGGSMYISFHGGRMYKDAARLKVYKKDRIFPRVTKHTGLEALREVLEEDAQFPATRPELIESQGWKVIDLPGEKRVHASEMLEKLSGRIYKSVDMVVEAIEELGTL
;
A
#
# COMPACT_ATOMS: atom_id res chain seq x y z
N HIS A 1 -4.80 -19.44 -1.93
CA HIS A 1 -6.27 -19.42 -2.15
C HIS A 1 -6.93 -18.68 -0.99
N ARG A 2 -7.99 -17.90 -1.22
CA ARG A 2 -8.65 -17.07 -0.19
C ARG A 2 -9.17 -17.87 1.01
N ASP A 3 -9.71 -19.07 0.75
CA ASP A 3 -10.31 -19.92 1.78
C ASP A 3 -9.38 -20.22 2.95
N LEU A 4 -8.08 -20.41 2.70
CA LEU A 4 -7.09 -20.66 3.76
C LEU A 4 -7.15 -19.62 4.88
N THR A 5 -7.23 -18.33 4.50
CA THR A 5 -7.15 -17.22 5.46
C THR A 5 -8.50 -16.63 5.84
N HIS A 6 -9.55 -16.81 5.03
CA HIS A 6 -10.86 -16.18 5.24
C HIS A 6 -11.99 -17.13 5.60
N LYS A 7 -11.89 -18.40 5.21
CA LYS A 7 -12.91 -19.43 5.50
C LYS A 7 -12.44 -20.34 6.62
N TYR A 8 -11.23 -20.88 6.48
CA TYR A 8 -10.63 -21.79 7.45
C TYR A 8 -9.80 -21.06 8.50
N LEU A 9 -9.54 -19.75 8.34
CA LEU A 9 -8.85 -18.92 9.33
C LEU A 9 -7.56 -19.54 9.87
N LEU A 10 -6.79 -20.19 8.99
CA LEU A 10 -5.56 -20.91 9.35
C LEU A 10 -5.73 -22.03 10.40
N SER A 11 -6.95 -22.56 10.56
CA SER A 11 -7.19 -23.75 11.38
C SER A 11 -6.53 -24.99 10.78
N ALA A 12 -6.06 -25.90 11.64
CA ALA A 12 -5.43 -27.16 11.28
C ALA A 12 -6.45 -28.20 10.77
N THR A 13 -6.95 -27.98 9.56
CA THR A 13 -7.85 -28.90 8.85
C THR A 13 -7.15 -29.51 7.65
N GLU A 14 -7.65 -30.65 7.18
CA GLU A 14 -7.14 -31.28 5.96
C GLU A 14 -7.22 -30.33 4.75
N GLN A 15 -8.30 -29.54 4.66
CA GLN A 15 -8.48 -28.55 3.60
C GLN A 15 -7.44 -27.43 3.68
N SER A 16 -7.11 -26.94 4.86
CA SER A 16 -6.05 -25.94 5.04
C SER A 16 -4.69 -26.49 4.62
N CYS A 17 -4.37 -27.74 5.01
CA CYS A 17 -3.13 -28.41 4.62
C CYS A 17 -3.03 -28.54 3.09
N GLN A 18 -4.08 -29.07 2.45
CA GLN A 18 -4.12 -29.23 0.98
C GLN A 18 -3.95 -27.89 0.26
N ILE A 19 -4.60 -26.82 0.72
CA ILE A 19 -4.46 -25.49 0.12
C ILE A 19 -3.02 -24.96 0.25
N LEU A 20 -2.40 -25.12 1.42
CA LEU A 20 -1.00 -24.72 1.64
C LEU A 20 -0.04 -25.51 0.75
N GLU A 21 -0.17 -26.84 0.70
CA GLU A 21 0.66 -27.70 -0.14
C GLU A 21 0.53 -27.38 -1.63
N VAL A 22 -0.70 -27.15 -2.12
CA VAL A 22 -0.93 -26.67 -3.49
C VAL A 22 -0.26 -25.31 -3.70
N GLY A 23 -0.41 -24.38 -2.75
CA GLY A 23 0.25 -23.08 -2.79
C GLY A 23 1.76 -23.20 -2.91
N PHE A 24 2.38 -24.06 -2.09
CA PHE A 24 3.82 -24.29 -2.13
C PHE A 24 4.27 -24.95 -3.43
N ARG A 25 3.52 -25.91 -3.97
CA ARG A 25 3.81 -26.49 -5.28
C ARG A 25 3.76 -25.44 -6.40
N ILE A 26 2.78 -24.54 -6.38
CA ILE A 26 2.68 -23.44 -7.34
C ILE A 26 3.88 -22.50 -7.21
N CYS A 27 4.25 -22.09 -6.00
CA CYS A 27 5.44 -21.26 -5.77
C CYS A 27 6.70 -21.92 -6.35
N ASN A 28 6.91 -23.21 -6.10
CA ASN A 28 8.05 -23.94 -6.65
C ASN A 28 8.03 -23.99 -8.18
N ALA A 29 6.87 -24.27 -8.79
CA ALA A 29 6.73 -24.29 -10.24
C ALA A 29 7.03 -22.91 -10.88
N LEU A 30 6.72 -21.82 -10.16
CA LEU A 30 7.00 -20.45 -10.59
C LEU A 30 8.40 -19.95 -10.18
N GLY A 31 9.20 -20.77 -9.48
CA GLY A 31 10.49 -20.35 -8.92
C GLY A 31 10.40 -19.30 -7.82
N SER A 32 9.21 -19.09 -7.23
CA SER A 32 9.02 -18.16 -6.11
C SER A 32 9.42 -18.78 -4.78
N LYS A 33 10.20 -18.04 -3.99
CA LYS A 33 10.57 -18.41 -2.61
C LYS A 33 9.66 -17.81 -1.54
N LEU A 34 8.71 -16.96 -1.94
CA LEU A 34 7.78 -16.30 -1.03
C LEU A 34 6.34 -16.67 -1.37
N PHE A 35 5.55 -16.96 -0.34
CA PHE A 35 4.12 -17.18 -0.46
C PHE A 35 3.36 -16.24 0.48
N VAL A 36 2.65 -15.27 -0.10
CA VAL A 36 1.96 -14.22 0.64
C VAL A 36 0.57 -14.69 1.08
N ILE A 37 0.28 -14.54 2.37
CA ILE A 37 -1.03 -14.78 2.96
C ILE A 37 -1.51 -13.51 3.70
N GLU A 38 -2.78 -13.19 3.56
CA GLU A 38 -3.43 -12.06 4.24
C GLU A 38 -4.64 -12.59 5.02
N THR A 39 -4.68 -12.35 6.33
CA THR A 39 -5.81 -12.70 7.19
C THR A 39 -6.73 -11.50 7.45
N PRO A 40 -8.06 -11.68 7.48
CA PRO A 40 -9.02 -10.58 7.55
C PRO A 40 -9.03 -9.85 8.90
N ARG A 41 -9.55 -8.62 8.91
CA ARG A 41 -9.72 -7.80 10.13
C ARG A 41 -10.59 -8.44 11.21
N SER A 42 -11.44 -9.41 10.85
CA SER A 42 -12.35 -10.10 11.76
C SER A 42 -11.72 -11.29 12.48
N PHE A 43 -10.51 -11.71 12.09
CA PHE A 43 -9.85 -12.87 12.66
C PHE A 43 -8.67 -12.45 13.53
N ASN A 44 -8.73 -12.73 14.84
CA ASN A 44 -7.63 -12.50 15.76
C ASN A 44 -6.68 -13.72 15.80
N PRO A 45 -5.50 -13.69 15.13
CA PRO A 45 -4.59 -14.82 15.13
C PRO A 45 -3.93 -15.08 16.50
N ASN A 46 -3.93 -14.09 17.41
CA ASN A 46 -3.32 -14.24 18.74
C ASN A 46 -4.05 -15.26 19.62
N THR A 47 -5.33 -15.54 19.35
CA THR A 47 -6.12 -16.53 20.09
C THR A 47 -6.03 -17.93 19.48
N SER A 48 -5.36 -18.09 18.35
CA SER A 48 -5.35 -19.34 17.55
C SER A 48 -3.93 -19.83 17.26
N VAL A 49 -2.93 -19.37 18.02
CA VAL A 49 -1.51 -19.66 17.79
C VAL A 49 -1.23 -21.17 17.74
N GLN A 50 -1.83 -21.95 18.66
CA GLN A 50 -1.63 -23.41 18.67
C GLN A 50 -2.21 -24.10 17.43
N ASP A 51 -3.40 -23.69 16.96
CA ASP A 51 -3.99 -24.25 15.75
C ASP A 51 -3.17 -23.90 14.50
N ILE A 52 -2.70 -22.65 14.40
CA ILE A 52 -1.81 -22.21 13.33
C ILE A 52 -0.50 -23.02 13.36
N ARG A 53 0.06 -23.26 14.55
CA ARG A 53 1.27 -24.09 14.72
C ARG A 53 1.05 -25.52 14.24
N ASN A 54 -0.10 -26.11 14.58
CA ASN A 54 -0.46 -27.46 14.16
C ASN A 54 -0.59 -27.53 12.63
N LEU A 55 -1.23 -26.53 12.01
CA LEU A 55 -1.36 -26.43 10.55
C LEU A 55 0.02 -26.34 9.89
N LEU A 56 0.85 -25.39 10.31
CA LEU A 56 2.17 -25.15 9.70
C LEU A 56 3.12 -26.34 9.89
N SER A 57 3.02 -27.07 11.02
CA SER A 57 3.80 -28.28 11.26
C SER A 57 3.35 -29.47 10.41
N SER A 58 2.13 -29.44 9.87
CA SER A 58 1.54 -30.53 9.10
C SER A 58 1.89 -30.50 7.62
N VAL A 59 2.58 -29.45 7.16
CA VAL A 59 2.91 -29.23 5.74
C VAL A 59 4.41 -28.99 5.57
N SER A 60 5.01 -29.54 4.51
CA SER A 60 6.38 -29.20 4.12
C SER A 60 6.40 -27.97 3.22
N SER A 61 7.11 -26.93 3.63
CA SER A 61 7.22 -25.69 2.85
C SER A 61 8.20 -25.78 1.69
N ASN A 62 9.08 -26.79 1.63
CA ASN A 62 10.08 -26.95 0.56
C ASN A 62 10.87 -25.65 0.26
N ASP A 63 11.44 -25.04 1.29
CA ASP A 63 12.18 -23.76 1.27
C ASP A 63 11.35 -22.50 0.95
N ILE A 64 10.02 -22.60 0.88
CA ILE A 64 9.15 -21.44 0.67
C ILE A 64 8.86 -20.78 2.01
N ARG A 65 9.11 -19.47 2.09
CA ARG A 65 8.80 -18.67 3.28
C ARG A 65 7.43 -18.03 3.14
N LEU A 66 6.63 -18.15 4.20
CA LEU A 66 5.35 -17.45 4.28
C LEU A 66 5.59 -15.97 4.60
N VAL A 67 4.95 -15.10 3.84
CA VAL A 67 4.86 -13.66 4.09
C VAL A 67 3.44 -13.41 4.60
N TRP A 68 3.29 -12.95 5.84
CA TRP A 68 1.99 -12.83 6.47
C TRP A 68 1.62 -11.38 6.76
N GLU A 69 0.56 -10.91 6.09
CA GLU A 69 -0.13 -9.65 6.42
C GLU A 69 -1.29 -9.91 7.38
N ILE A 70 -1.19 -9.35 8.59
CA ILE A 70 -2.19 -9.52 9.64
C ILE A 70 -3.07 -8.27 9.69
N ARG A 71 -4.32 -8.35 9.21
CA ARG A 71 -5.23 -7.19 9.20
C ARG A 71 -5.91 -6.92 10.54
N TRP A 72 -5.87 -7.85 11.51
CA TRP A 72 -6.50 -7.69 12.83
C TRP A 72 -5.90 -6.55 13.65
N GLY A 73 -4.57 -6.45 13.66
CA GLY A 73 -3.80 -5.56 14.52
C GLY A 73 -2.43 -6.16 14.83
N ALA A 74 -1.73 -5.58 15.81
CA ALA A 74 -0.38 -6.01 16.16
C ALA A 74 -0.33 -7.47 16.63
N PRO A 75 0.66 -8.26 16.18
CA PRO A 75 0.87 -9.61 16.68
C PRO A 75 1.39 -9.57 18.13
N GLY A 76 0.86 -10.44 18.98
CA GLY A 76 1.33 -10.63 20.35
C GLY A 76 2.59 -11.49 20.41
N ASN A 77 3.24 -11.53 21.58
CA ASN A 77 4.54 -12.19 21.76
C ASN A 77 4.55 -13.68 21.35
N GLU A 78 3.47 -14.42 21.62
CA GLU A 78 3.39 -15.84 21.25
C GLU A 78 3.29 -16.05 19.74
N LEU A 79 2.51 -15.20 19.06
CA LEU A 79 2.39 -15.21 17.60
C LEU A 79 3.70 -14.78 16.94
N ILE A 80 4.39 -13.77 17.49
CA ILE A 80 5.74 -13.37 17.03
C ILE A 80 6.70 -14.56 17.11
N ARG A 81 6.74 -15.29 18.24
CA ARG A 81 7.58 -16.48 18.39
C ARG A 81 7.23 -17.55 17.37
N LEU A 82 5.93 -17.82 17.15
CA LEU A 82 5.50 -18.74 16.10
C LEU A 82 6.03 -18.32 14.73
N MET A 83 5.88 -17.05 14.36
CA MET A 83 6.36 -16.56 13.07
C MET A 83 7.88 -16.72 12.93
N GLN A 84 8.64 -16.50 14.01
CA GLN A 84 10.08 -16.72 14.04
C GLN A 84 10.44 -18.21 13.91
N ASP A 85 9.76 -19.09 14.64
CA ASP A 85 9.98 -20.55 14.62
C ASP A 85 9.81 -21.13 13.20
N PHE A 86 8.83 -20.63 12.44
CA PHE A 86 8.55 -21.05 11.06
C PHE A 86 9.26 -20.18 10.00
N ASN A 87 10.21 -19.33 10.41
CA ASN A 87 10.98 -18.45 9.52
C ASN A 87 10.10 -17.60 8.58
N MET A 88 8.97 -17.13 9.10
CA MET A 88 8.01 -16.30 8.38
C MET A 88 8.49 -14.85 8.27
N VAL A 89 7.94 -14.12 7.31
CA VAL A 89 8.15 -12.68 7.15
C VAL A 89 6.87 -11.96 7.57
N HIS A 90 6.99 -10.99 8.47
CA HIS A 90 5.88 -10.11 8.83
C HIS A 90 5.72 -9.03 7.75
N CYS A 91 4.60 -9.06 7.03
CA CYS A 91 4.26 -8.05 6.04
C CYS A 91 3.60 -6.85 6.73
N VAL A 92 4.12 -5.65 6.47
CA VAL A 92 3.61 -4.38 7.03
C VAL A 92 3.36 -3.36 5.94
N ASP A 93 2.45 -2.43 6.15
CA ASP A 93 2.33 -1.25 5.31
C ASP A 93 3.24 -0.14 5.84
N LEU A 94 4.42 0.06 5.23
CA LEU A 94 5.38 1.09 5.67
C LEU A 94 4.88 2.53 5.45
N SER A 95 3.76 2.72 4.76
CA SER A 95 3.11 4.04 4.73
C SER A 95 2.31 4.31 6.00
N ARG A 96 1.86 3.27 6.71
CA ARG A 96 0.98 3.39 7.88
C ARG A 96 1.61 2.93 9.19
N GLU A 97 2.60 2.06 9.11
CA GLU A 97 3.20 1.36 10.23
C GLU A 97 4.69 1.71 10.38
N THR A 98 5.20 1.66 11.61
CA THR A 98 6.60 1.99 11.92
C THR A 98 7.58 0.89 11.51
N GLY A 99 7.11 -0.33 11.24
CA GLY A 99 7.92 -1.45 10.79
C GLY A 99 7.42 -2.81 11.27
N PRO A 100 8.12 -3.91 10.91
CA PRO A 100 7.74 -5.26 11.31
C PRO A 100 7.94 -5.52 12.80
N ALA A 101 7.14 -6.42 13.37
CA ALA A 101 7.19 -6.79 14.79
C ALA A 101 8.51 -7.45 15.22
N PHE A 102 9.27 -7.98 14.26
CA PHE A 102 10.59 -8.56 14.49
C PHE A 102 11.46 -8.38 13.24
N ARG A 103 12.79 -8.45 13.43
CA ARG A 103 13.74 -8.34 12.32
C ARG A 103 13.79 -9.65 11.53
N SER A 104 13.90 -9.50 10.21
CA SER A 104 14.08 -10.57 9.24
C SER A 104 15.07 -10.12 8.18
N ASP A 105 15.71 -11.07 7.49
CA ASP A 105 16.51 -10.86 6.28
C ASP A 105 15.66 -10.45 5.08
N ILE A 106 14.33 -10.45 5.21
CA ILE A 106 13.40 -9.94 4.22
C ILE A 106 12.50 -8.88 4.85
N LEU A 107 12.48 -7.70 4.24
CA LEU A 107 11.46 -6.69 4.47
C LEU A 107 10.42 -6.77 3.35
N TYR A 108 9.19 -7.11 3.70
CA TYR A 108 8.08 -7.18 2.74
C TYR A 108 7.02 -6.15 3.12
N SER A 109 6.70 -5.25 2.19
CA SER A 109 5.70 -4.23 2.40
C SER A 109 4.68 -4.13 1.28
N ARG A 110 3.42 -4.01 1.66
CA ARG A 110 2.28 -3.73 0.77
C ARG A 110 1.75 -2.34 1.13
N LEU A 111 1.98 -1.37 0.25
CA LEU A 111 1.71 0.04 0.50
C LEU A 111 0.31 0.42 0.00
N PHE A 112 -0.58 0.79 0.92
CA PHE A 112 -1.95 1.20 0.58
C PHE A 112 -2.14 2.73 0.63
N GLY A 113 -1.27 3.46 1.33
CA GLY A 113 -1.34 4.93 1.45
C GLY A 113 -2.42 5.39 2.44
N HIS A 114 -2.72 6.68 2.51
CA HIS A 114 -3.66 7.20 3.53
C HIS A 114 -5.09 7.45 3.02
N GLY A 115 -5.35 7.15 1.76
CA GLY A 115 -6.65 7.38 1.12
C GLY A 115 -7.74 6.39 1.56
N GLN A 116 -8.96 6.73 1.18
CA GLN A 116 -10.11 5.83 1.33
C GLN A 116 -9.95 4.62 0.40
N HIS A 117 -10.13 3.43 0.96
CA HIS A 117 -9.79 2.17 0.29
C HIS A 117 -8.33 2.18 -0.20
N ASN A 118 -8.16 2.12 -1.52
CA ASN A 118 -6.87 2.12 -2.21
C ASN A 118 -6.77 3.33 -3.16
N LEU A 119 -7.68 4.30 -3.08
CA LEU A 119 -7.61 5.51 -3.90
C LEU A 119 -6.59 6.46 -3.27
N TYR A 120 -5.34 6.29 -3.67
CA TYR A 120 -4.22 7.08 -3.18
C TYR A 120 -3.07 7.12 -4.19
N GLN A 121 -2.35 8.24 -4.16
CA GLN A 121 -1.09 8.44 -4.84
C GLN A 121 -0.13 9.07 -3.84
N PHE A 122 1.07 8.50 -3.72
CA PHE A 122 2.06 8.99 -2.76
C PHE A 122 2.73 10.27 -3.27
N ASP A 123 2.92 11.25 -2.41
CA ASP A 123 3.77 12.42 -2.72
C ASP A 123 5.28 12.10 -2.55
N ASP A 124 6.13 13.08 -2.83
CA ASP A 124 7.59 12.91 -2.72
C ASP A 124 8.06 12.68 -1.28
N GLU A 125 7.43 13.35 -0.29
CA GLU A 125 7.81 13.24 1.12
C GLU A 125 7.46 11.86 1.68
N GLU A 126 6.31 11.32 1.31
CA GLU A 126 5.86 9.99 1.70
C GLU A 126 6.75 8.91 1.08
N LEU A 127 7.06 9.00 -0.22
CA LEU A 127 7.98 8.07 -0.88
C LEU A 127 9.39 8.15 -0.26
N LEU A 128 9.84 9.34 0.15
CA LEU A 128 11.10 9.51 0.87
C LEU A 128 11.08 8.85 2.25
N LYS A 129 9.99 9.00 3.02
CA LYS A 129 9.81 8.31 4.30
C LYS A 129 9.86 6.79 4.12
N ILE A 130 9.22 6.26 3.09
CA ILE A 130 9.28 4.83 2.74
C ILE A 130 10.73 4.42 2.42
N ASP A 131 11.46 5.16 1.56
CA ASP A 131 12.86 4.83 1.26
C ASP A 131 13.74 4.86 2.52
N ASN A 132 13.55 5.83 3.41
CA ASN A 132 14.30 5.92 4.65
C ASN A 132 14.03 4.73 5.59
N SER A 133 12.76 4.33 5.76
CA SER A 133 12.39 3.13 6.52
C SER A 133 13.03 1.87 5.94
N VAL A 134 13.09 1.79 4.62
CA VAL A 134 13.74 0.71 3.90
C VAL A 134 15.25 0.74 4.18
N GLN A 135 15.95 1.86 4.00
CA GLN A 135 17.41 1.96 4.28
C GLN A 135 17.77 1.67 5.75
N ALA A 136 16.89 1.99 6.69
CA ALA A 136 17.10 1.71 8.10
C ALA A 136 17.03 0.21 8.45
N SER A 137 16.40 -0.62 7.60
CA SER A 137 16.37 -2.06 7.80
C SER A 137 17.72 -2.70 7.44
N CYS A 138 18.32 -3.42 8.39
CA CYS A 138 19.69 -3.90 8.29
C CYS A 138 19.80 -5.10 7.34
N GLY A 139 20.23 -4.85 6.10
CA GLY A 139 20.87 -5.85 5.23
C GLY A 139 20.02 -7.07 4.92
N GLY A 140 19.19 -6.96 3.89
CA GLY A 140 18.30 -8.03 3.45
C GLY A 140 17.65 -7.75 2.10
N SER A 141 16.84 -8.68 1.60
CA SER A 141 16.03 -8.45 0.40
C SER A 141 14.80 -7.61 0.74
N MET A 142 14.48 -6.65 -0.12
CA MET A 142 13.36 -5.74 0.09
C MET A 142 12.34 -5.89 -1.03
N TYR A 143 11.10 -6.13 -0.64
CA TYR A 143 9.97 -6.27 -1.55
C TYR A 143 8.93 -5.21 -1.18
N ILE A 144 8.72 -4.25 -2.09
CA ILE A 144 7.77 -3.15 -1.90
C ILE A 144 6.74 -3.25 -3.02
N SER A 145 5.49 -3.52 -2.66
CA SER A 145 4.37 -3.61 -3.58
C SER A 145 3.41 -2.45 -3.33
N PHE A 146 3.18 -1.62 -4.35
CA PHE A 146 2.21 -0.53 -4.28
C PHE A 146 0.81 -1.06 -4.60
N HIS A 147 -0.17 -0.68 -3.79
CA HIS A 147 -1.58 -1.07 -3.94
C HIS A 147 -2.53 0.12 -4.06
N GLY A 148 -2.01 1.34 -4.23
CA GLY A 148 -2.80 2.56 -4.47
C GLY A 148 -3.29 2.71 -5.91
N GLY A 149 -4.18 3.67 -6.16
CA GLY A 149 -4.78 3.97 -7.46
C GLY A 149 -3.77 4.34 -8.55
N ARG A 150 -2.58 4.85 -8.16
CA ARG A 150 -1.46 5.14 -9.07
C ARG A 150 -0.25 4.23 -8.88
N MET A 151 -0.46 3.00 -8.41
CA MET A 151 0.60 2.06 -8.03
C MET A 151 1.76 1.93 -9.03
N TYR A 152 1.49 1.92 -10.35
CA TYR A 152 2.54 1.83 -11.36
C TYR A 152 3.40 3.10 -11.43
N LYS A 153 2.77 4.27 -11.38
CA LYS A 153 3.49 5.56 -11.38
C LYS A 153 4.31 5.70 -10.10
N ASP A 154 3.75 5.34 -8.94
CA ASP A 154 4.45 5.46 -7.65
C ASP A 154 5.63 4.48 -7.54
N ALA A 155 5.46 3.24 -7.99
CA ALA A 155 6.57 2.28 -8.07
C ALA A 155 7.68 2.77 -9.02
N ALA A 156 7.32 3.32 -10.18
CA ALA A 156 8.29 3.87 -11.13
C ALA A 156 9.02 5.10 -10.57
N ARG A 157 8.30 5.99 -9.88
CA ARG A 157 8.85 7.17 -9.21
C ARG A 157 9.86 6.80 -8.14
N LEU A 158 9.51 5.88 -7.25
CA LEU A 158 10.44 5.40 -6.22
C LEU A 158 11.67 4.73 -6.86
N LYS A 159 11.47 3.95 -7.93
CA LYS A 159 12.59 3.32 -8.66
C LYS A 159 13.54 4.35 -9.26
N VAL A 160 13.01 5.40 -9.90
CA VAL A 160 13.84 6.48 -10.48
C VAL A 160 14.55 7.24 -9.36
N TYR A 161 13.85 7.61 -8.28
CA TYR A 161 14.45 8.28 -7.14
C TYR A 161 15.60 7.48 -6.52
N LYS A 162 15.45 6.16 -6.33
CA LYS A 162 16.53 5.32 -5.79
C LYS A 162 17.80 5.33 -6.65
N LYS A 163 17.67 5.57 -7.95
CA LYS A 163 18.80 5.62 -8.90
C LYS A 163 19.38 7.03 -9.02
N ASP A 164 18.52 8.01 -9.27
CA ASP A 164 18.91 9.34 -9.72
C ASP A 164 18.78 10.41 -8.60
N ARG A 165 18.23 10.03 -7.44
CA ARG A 165 17.95 10.90 -6.27
C ARG A 165 17.03 12.08 -6.56
N ILE A 166 16.27 12.00 -7.65
CA ILE A 166 15.29 13.00 -8.08
C ILE A 166 13.97 12.28 -8.37
N PHE A 167 12.86 12.80 -7.86
CA PHE A 167 11.54 12.30 -8.21
C PHE A 167 11.11 12.86 -9.58
N PRO A 168 10.65 12.00 -10.52
CA PRO A 168 10.12 12.49 -11.78
C PRO A 168 8.72 13.07 -11.61
N ARG A 169 8.33 13.95 -12.55
CA ARG A 169 7.00 14.55 -12.61
C ARG A 169 5.88 13.51 -12.73
N VAL A 170 4.72 13.83 -12.18
CA VAL A 170 3.49 13.01 -12.19
C VAL A 170 2.48 13.44 -13.26
N THR A 171 2.49 14.73 -13.59
CA THR A 171 1.69 15.42 -14.61
C THR A 171 2.59 16.00 -15.72
N LYS A 172 2.01 16.29 -16.88
CA LYS A 172 2.74 16.94 -17.99
C LYS A 172 2.98 18.42 -17.72
N HIS A 173 2.00 19.06 -17.10
CA HIS A 173 2.00 20.47 -16.74
C HIS A 173 2.30 20.68 -15.26
N THR A 174 2.34 21.95 -14.84
CA THR A 174 2.52 22.36 -13.44
C THR A 174 1.46 23.37 -13.03
N GLY A 175 1.17 23.49 -11.74
CA GLY A 175 0.24 24.50 -11.21
C GLY A 175 -1.22 24.21 -11.59
N LEU A 176 -1.96 25.25 -11.99
CA LEU A 176 -3.38 25.12 -12.35
C LEU A 176 -3.61 24.17 -13.54
N GLU A 177 -2.70 24.14 -14.51
CA GLU A 177 -2.79 23.22 -15.64
C GLU A 177 -2.55 21.77 -15.23
N ALA A 178 -1.75 21.52 -14.17
CA ALA A 178 -1.62 20.18 -13.59
C ALA A 178 -2.90 19.75 -12.87
N LEU A 179 -3.54 20.68 -12.15
CA LEU A 179 -4.85 20.43 -11.54
C LEU A 179 -5.91 20.13 -12.60
N ARG A 180 -5.97 20.93 -13.66
CA ARG A 180 -6.83 20.70 -14.82
C ARG A 180 -6.62 19.30 -15.39
N GLU A 181 -5.37 18.94 -15.70
CA GLU A 181 -5.00 17.61 -16.23
C GLU A 181 -5.54 16.48 -15.35
N VAL A 182 -5.40 16.60 -14.02
CA VAL A 182 -5.86 15.59 -13.06
C VAL A 182 -7.38 15.51 -12.94
N LEU A 183 -8.08 16.65 -13.00
CA LEU A 183 -9.54 16.69 -12.95
C LEU A 183 -10.16 16.16 -14.26
N GLU A 184 -9.58 16.49 -15.42
CA GLU A 184 -10.07 16.06 -16.73
C GLU A 184 -9.98 14.55 -16.97
N GLU A 185 -9.18 13.82 -16.18
CA GLU A 185 -9.08 12.36 -16.29
C GLU A 185 -10.41 11.65 -15.98
N ASP A 186 -11.12 12.05 -14.91
CA ASP A 186 -12.32 11.34 -14.44
C ASP A 186 -13.26 12.13 -13.49
N ALA A 187 -13.01 13.43 -13.23
CA ALA A 187 -13.86 14.19 -12.33
C ALA A 187 -15.30 14.30 -12.88
N GLN A 188 -16.28 14.01 -12.02
CA GLN A 188 -17.69 14.09 -12.36
C GLN A 188 -18.25 15.46 -11.96
N PHE A 189 -19.03 16.06 -12.85
CA PHE A 189 -19.69 17.34 -12.61
C PHE A 189 -21.19 17.24 -12.90
N PRO A 190 -22.04 18.04 -12.23
CA PRO A 190 -21.71 19.05 -11.22
C PRO A 190 -21.21 18.44 -9.91
N ALA A 191 -20.31 19.15 -9.21
CA ALA A 191 -19.73 18.71 -7.94
C ALA A 191 -19.53 19.86 -6.96
N THR A 192 -19.64 19.56 -5.69
CA THR A 192 -19.27 20.42 -4.56
C THR A 192 -17.79 20.25 -4.21
N ARG A 193 -17.23 21.18 -3.43
CA ARG A 193 -15.85 21.06 -2.92
C ARG A 193 -15.59 19.73 -2.20
N PRO A 194 -16.42 19.26 -1.23
CA PRO A 194 -16.18 17.99 -0.57
C PRO A 194 -16.15 16.80 -1.53
N GLU A 195 -17.05 16.75 -2.52
CA GLU A 195 -17.10 15.67 -3.52
C GLU A 195 -15.84 15.66 -4.40
N LEU A 196 -15.31 16.84 -4.78
CA LEU A 196 -14.04 16.94 -5.51
C LEU A 196 -12.85 16.50 -4.65
N ILE A 197 -12.80 16.88 -3.37
CA ILE A 197 -11.71 16.45 -2.47
C ILE A 197 -11.76 14.93 -2.27
N GLU A 198 -12.94 14.36 -2.05
CA GLU A 198 -13.11 12.92 -1.87
C GLU A 198 -12.69 12.13 -3.11
N SER A 199 -13.13 12.56 -4.29
CA SER A 199 -12.90 11.81 -5.53
C SER A 199 -11.56 12.09 -6.21
N GLN A 200 -11.01 13.30 -6.07
CA GLN A 200 -9.83 13.78 -6.82
C GLN A 200 -8.68 14.21 -5.92
N GLY A 201 -8.96 14.57 -4.65
CA GLY A 201 -7.97 15.18 -3.76
C GLY A 201 -6.75 14.29 -3.50
N TRP A 202 -6.92 12.97 -3.54
CA TRP A 202 -5.85 11.98 -3.31
C TRP A 202 -4.83 11.88 -4.46
N LYS A 203 -5.09 12.48 -5.62
CA LYS A 203 -4.17 12.48 -6.76
C LYS A 203 -3.10 13.56 -6.55
N VAL A 204 -1.88 13.30 -7.02
CA VAL A 204 -0.75 14.24 -6.89
C VAL A 204 -0.59 15.06 -8.17
N ILE A 205 -0.35 16.35 -8.01
CA ILE A 205 -0.08 17.33 -9.08
C ILE A 205 1.31 17.94 -8.91
N ASP A 206 1.96 18.27 -10.03
CA ASP A 206 3.22 19.02 -10.01
C ASP A 206 2.94 20.54 -9.84
N LEU A 207 3.68 21.18 -8.95
CA LEU A 207 3.78 22.64 -8.83
C LEU A 207 5.08 23.13 -9.48
N PRO A 208 5.20 24.44 -9.78
CA PRO A 208 6.48 25.04 -10.11
C PRO A 208 7.54 24.76 -9.04
N GLY A 209 8.81 24.65 -9.44
CA GLY A 209 9.93 24.46 -8.50
C GLY A 209 10.09 23.04 -7.95
N GLU A 210 9.72 22.02 -8.73
CA GLU A 210 9.87 20.58 -8.40
C GLU A 210 9.09 20.11 -7.17
N LYS A 211 8.11 20.88 -6.70
CA LYS A 211 7.23 20.48 -5.60
C LYS A 211 6.04 19.69 -6.14
N ARG A 212 5.66 18.61 -5.46
CA ARG A 212 4.48 17.79 -5.78
C ARG A 212 3.59 17.70 -4.55
N VAL A 213 2.30 17.89 -4.76
CA VAL A 213 1.31 17.95 -3.67
C VAL A 213 0.05 17.21 -4.08
N HIS A 214 -0.74 16.78 -3.10
CA HIS A 214 -2.09 16.30 -3.34
C HIS A 214 -2.98 17.43 -3.89
N ALA A 215 -3.87 17.10 -4.83
CA ALA A 215 -4.82 18.06 -5.40
C ALA A 215 -5.73 18.69 -4.33
N SER A 216 -5.93 18.00 -3.20
CA SER A 216 -6.64 18.53 -2.03
C SER A 216 -6.08 19.87 -1.56
N GLU A 217 -4.76 20.10 -1.63
CA GLU A 217 -4.15 21.39 -1.22
C GLU A 217 -4.71 22.59 -1.99
N MET A 218 -5.14 22.38 -3.25
CA MET A 218 -5.79 23.42 -4.04
C MET A 218 -7.32 23.40 -3.86
N LEU A 219 -7.91 22.21 -3.88
CA LEU A 219 -9.37 22.04 -3.82
C LEU A 219 -9.96 22.53 -2.48
N GLU A 220 -9.23 22.45 -1.38
CA GLU A 220 -9.67 22.95 -0.06
C GLU A 220 -9.96 24.46 -0.06
N LYS A 221 -9.33 25.22 -0.96
CA LYS A 221 -9.49 26.67 -1.07
C LYS A 221 -10.80 27.08 -1.72
N LEU A 222 -11.47 26.15 -2.42
CA LEU A 222 -12.73 26.41 -3.10
C LEU A 222 -13.81 26.88 -2.10
N SER A 223 -14.69 27.75 -2.56
CA SER A 223 -15.88 28.14 -1.78
C SER A 223 -16.95 27.02 -1.80
N GLY A 224 -17.89 27.07 -0.85
CA GLY A 224 -18.99 26.11 -0.70
C GLY A 224 -20.11 26.26 -1.75
N ARG A 225 -19.75 26.38 -3.03
CA ARG A 225 -20.68 26.42 -4.18
C ARG A 225 -20.60 25.13 -5.00
N ILE A 226 -21.53 24.98 -5.94
CA ILE A 226 -21.51 23.90 -6.92
C ILE A 226 -20.69 24.34 -8.13
N TYR A 227 -19.72 23.53 -8.53
CA TYR A 227 -18.92 23.68 -9.74
C TYR A 227 -19.52 22.81 -10.84
N LYS A 228 -19.63 23.35 -12.05
CA LYS A 228 -20.28 22.64 -13.18
C LYS A 228 -19.30 22.08 -14.21
N SER A 229 -18.03 22.45 -14.11
CA SER A 229 -16.97 22.01 -15.02
C SER A 229 -15.60 22.16 -14.36
N VAL A 230 -14.58 21.57 -14.99
CA VAL A 230 -13.17 21.79 -14.63
C VAL A 230 -12.80 23.26 -14.74
N ASP A 231 -13.24 23.96 -15.80
CA ASP A 231 -12.96 25.40 -15.98
C ASP A 231 -13.41 26.22 -14.79
N MET A 232 -14.64 25.99 -14.30
CA MET A 232 -15.14 26.71 -13.12
C MET A 232 -14.32 26.46 -11.86
N VAL A 233 -13.72 25.26 -11.73
CA VAL A 233 -12.85 24.93 -10.59
C VAL A 233 -11.52 25.67 -10.72
N VAL A 234 -10.91 25.62 -11.91
CA VAL A 234 -9.63 26.26 -12.19
C VAL A 234 -9.72 27.78 -12.05
N GLU A 235 -10.72 28.42 -12.68
CA GLU A 235 -11.00 29.86 -12.58
C GLU A 235 -11.20 30.28 -11.11
N ALA A 236 -11.94 29.49 -10.34
CA ALA A 236 -12.18 29.80 -8.93
C ALA A 236 -10.92 29.75 -8.07
N ILE A 237 -9.93 28.94 -8.43
CA ILE A 237 -8.65 28.87 -7.70
C ILE A 237 -7.72 29.98 -8.20
N GLU A 238 -7.76 30.30 -9.49
CA GLU A 238 -7.02 31.43 -10.08
C GLU A 238 -7.43 32.76 -9.44
N GLU A 239 -8.73 33.01 -9.26
CA GLU A 239 -9.28 34.20 -8.60
C GLU A 239 -8.76 34.41 -7.16
N LEU A 240 -8.29 33.35 -6.49
CA LEU A 240 -7.74 33.41 -5.13
C LEU A 240 -6.28 33.84 -5.10
N GLY A 241 -5.62 34.03 -6.25
CA GLY A 241 -4.23 34.47 -6.36
C GLY A 241 -3.22 33.47 -5.78
N THR A 242 -3.61 32.21 -5.60
CA THR A 242 -2.71 31.17 -5.12
C THR A 242 -2.17 30.35 -6.28
N LEU A 243 -1.07 30.84 -6.88
CA LEU A 243 0.09 30.10 -7.45
C LEU A 243 1.02 31.07 -8.18
#